data_AF-A0A6A7L6Y3-F1
#
_entry.id   AF-A0A6A7L6Y3-F1
#
_cell.length_a   1.000
_cell.length_b   1.000
_cell.length_c   1.000
_cell.angle_alpha   90.00
_cell.angle_beta   90.00
_cell.angle_gamma   90.00
#
_symmetry.space_group_name_H-M   'P 1'
#
loop_
_entity.id
_entity.type
_entity.pdbx_description
1 polymer ?
#
loop_
_entity_poly.entity_id
_entity_poly.type
_entity_poly.pdbx_seq_one_letter_code
_entity_poly.pdbx_strand_id
1 'polypeptide(L)'
;MCCTLRSADGHSPTTCMRTSWHTLYFDRATAWIFLLAGLLHFGRMYATEQSMVQRYLVARSDADARRGAMMGVLTTVPVWFAFAAVGACLWGFYQTMDISIPAGVEAKPDTVLPYFIATQLPPGLIGLILAALLSAAMSSVSADLNSVAAVATQDYFARALPHTSDRARLWFGRAAVLASGALSTAAALALTLTRSTAAYEVVVVSVSVIAAGMLGLFALGFFTRRGTRAGAYTGILASLLFVGWATATGPLKLDLGFNFSMNALLIGIFSHVVLFAVGYATSVTLGGHQPDLTGLTVWDAPGKQQVVALETQEPGSVGVQRNSRPT
;
A
#
# COMPACT_ATOMS: atom_id res chain seq x y z
N MET A 1 3.25 -2.94 -31.84
CA MET A 1 4.35 -2.30 -32.57
C MET A 1 5.66 -2.58 -31.84
N CYS A 2 6.54 -3.41 -32.41
CA CYS A 2 7.87 -3.67 -31.86
C CYS A 2 8.82 -2.61 -32.43
N CYS A 3 9.37 -1.75 -31.58
CA CYS A 3 10.47 -0.86 -31.97
C CYS A 3 11.78 -1.54 -31.56
N THR A 4 12.51 -2.08 -32.53
CA THR A 4 13.84 -2.67 -32.32
C THR A 4 14.89 -1.56 -32.33
N LEU A 5 15.31 -1.12 -31.14
CA LEU A 5 16.56 -0.36 -31.01
C LEU A 5 17.71 -1.36 -30.91
N ARG A 6 18.59 -1.33 -31.90
CA ARG A 6 19.79 -2.19 -31.99
C ARG A 6 20.87 -1.59 -31.09
N SER A 7 21.28 -2.29 -30.03
CA SER A 7 22.49 -1.98 -29.28
C SER A 7 23.72 -2.50 -30.06
N ALA A 8 24.86 -1.79 -29.96
CA ALA A 8 26.11 -2.11 -30.61
C ALA A 8 26.78 -3.41 -30.09
N ASP A 9 26.32 -3.97 -28.97
CA ASP A 9 26.94 -5.13 -28.31
C ASP A 9 26.36 -6.50 -28.71
N GLY A 10 25.65 -6.58 -29.85
CA GLY A 10 25.06 -7.83 -30.37
C GLY A 10 23.91 -8.41 -29.52
N HIS A 11 23.73 -7.94 -28.29
CA HIS A 11 22.59 -8.26 -27.43
C HIS A 11 21.49 -7.25 -27.70
N SER A 12 20.47 -7.68 -28.44
CA SER A 12 19.25 -6.91 -28.62
C SER A 12 18.41 -7.04 -27.35
N PRO A 13 18.21 -6.00 -26.51
CA PRO A 13 17.20 -6.06 -25.48
C PRO A 13 15.85 -5.87 -26.19
N THR A 14 15.33 -6.93 -26.80
CA THR A 14 13.95 -6.93 -27.26
C THR A 14 13.05 -6.97 -26.04
N THR A 15 12.70 -5.81 -25.50
CA THR A 15 11.58 -5.64 -24.56
C THR A 15 10.28 -5.81 -25.34
N CYS A 16 10.08 -7.00 -25.90
CA CYS A 16 8.85 -7.39 -26.54
C CYS A 16 7.80 -7.59 -25.43
N MET A 17 6.60 -7.01 -25.58
CA MET A 17 5.41 -7.40 -24.80
C MET A 17 5.04 -8.84 -25.17
N ARG A 18 5.83 -9.81 -24.72
CA ARG A 18 5.57 -11.24 -24.92
C ARG A 18 4.70 -11.71 -23.76
N THR A 19 3.41 -11.85 -24.00
CA THR A 19 2.47 -12.46 -23.05
C THR A 19 2.57 -13.98 -23.20
N SER A 20 3.58 -14.59 -22.57
CA SER A 20 3.72 -16.05 -22.56
C SER A 20 3.91 -16.53 -21.12
N TRP A 21 3.24 -17.61 -20.72
CA TRP A 21 3.29 -18.16 -19.36
C TRP A 21 4.72 -18.44 -18.84
N HIS A 22 5.67 -18.71 -19.74
CA HIS A 22 7.08 -18.84 -19.39
C HIS A 22 7.70 -17.59 -18.76
N THR A 23 7.14 -16.39 -18.98
CA THR A 23 7.67 -15.14 -18.41
C THR A 23 7.46 -15.00 -16.92
N LEU A 24 6.61 -15.86 -16.32
CA LEU A 24 6.43 -15.93 -14.87
C LEU A 24 7.70 -16.40 -14.15
N TYR A 25 8.59 -17.11 -14.84
CA TYR A 25 9.78 -17.75 -14.29
C TYR A 25 11.08 -17.00 -14.57
N PHE A 26 11.01 -15.81 -15.18
CA PHE A 26 12.19 -14.97 -15.37
C PHE A 26 12.41 -14.03 -14.20
N ASP A 27 13.68 -13.83 -13.84
CA ASP A 27 14.09 -12.83 -12.85
C ASP A 27 13.70 -11.41 -13.27
N ARG A 28 13.69 -11.14 -14.59
CA ARG A 28 13.24 -9.86 -15.15
C ARG A 28 11.73 -9.86 -15.36
N ALA A 29 11.05 -8.96 -14.66
CA ALA A 29 9.61 -8.76 -14.83
C ALA A 29 9.30 -8.26 -16.25
N THR A 30 8.43 -8.96 -16.98
CA THR A 30 7.89 -8.46 -18.25
C THR A 30 6.88 -7.34 -18.01
N ALA A 31 6.70 -6.46 -19.01
CA ALA A 31 5.83 -5.29 -18.91
C ALA A 31 4.42 -5.60 -18.34
N TRP A 32 3.80 -6.72 -18.73
CA TRP A 32 2.47 -7.09 -18.25
C TRP A 32 2.47 -7.52 -16.76
N ILE A 33 3.52 -8.18 -16.27
CA ILE A 33 3.67 -8.55 -14.84
C ILE A 33 3.80 -7.28 -14.01
N PHE A 34 4.59 -6.33 -14.51
CA PHE A 34 4.77 -5.02 -13.86
C PHE A 34 3.45 -4.23 -13.81
N LEU A 35 2.68 -4.21 -14.91
CA LEU A 35 1.37 -3.57 -14.95
C LEU A 35 0.38 -4.23 -13.98
N LEU A 36 0.34 -5.56 -13.92
CA LEU A 36 -0.52 -6.29 -13.00
C LEU A 36 -0.13 -6.04 -11.53
N ALA A 37 1.17 -6.09 -11.23
CA ALA A 37 1.70 -5.79 -9.90
C ALA A 37 1.36 -4.35 -9.49
N GLY A 38 1.54 -3.39 -10.38
CA GLY A 38 1.19 -1.99 -10.17
C GLY A 38 -0.32 -1.81 -9.91
N LEU A 39 -1.17 -2.44 -10.73
CA LEU A 39 -2.62 -2.37 -10.55
C LEU A 39 -3.05 -2.87 -9.17
N LEU A 40 -2.54 -4.01 -8.73
CA LEU A 40 -2.88 -4.56 -7.41
C LEU A 40 -2.26 -3.76 -6.27
N HIS A 41 -1.04 -3.25 -6.45
CA HIS A 41 -0.39 -2.38 -5.48
C HIS A 41 -1.18 -1.10 -5.24
N PHE A 42 -1.52 -0.36 -6.29
CA PHE A 42 -2.33 0.84 -6.19
C PHE A 42 -3.77 0.53 -5.77
N GLY A 43 -4.34 -0.58 -6.24
CA GLY A 43 -5.65 -1.04 -5.78
C GLY A 43 -5.69 -1.25 -4.27
N ARG A 44 -4.68 -1.91 -3.70
CA ARG A 44 -4.51 -2.07 -2.24
C ARG A 44 -4.35 -0.72 -1.54
N MET A 45 -3.47 0.14 -2.06
CA MET A 45 -3.19 1.47 -1.49
C MET A 45 -4.46 2.33 -1.38
N TYR A 46 -5.30 2.36 -2.42
CA TYR A 46 -6.54 3.15 -2.40
C TYR A 46 -7.69 2.46 -1.66
N ALA A 47 -7.77 1.13 -1.66
CA ALA A 47 -8.92 0.44 -1.07
C ALA A 47 -8.77 0.10 0.42
N THR A 48 -7.54 -0.19 0.86
CA THR A 48 -7.30 -0.85 2.16
C THR A 48 -6.39 -0.06 3.09
N GLU A 49 -5.69 0.95 2.58
CA GLU A 49 -4.71 1.69 3.38
C GLU A 49 -5.40 2.77 4.22
N GLN A 50 -5.12 2.75 5.52
CA GLN A 50 -5.78 3.65 6.47
C GLN A 50 -5.54 5.13 6.15
N SER A 51 -4.35 5.46 5.65
CA SER A 51 -3.97 6.82 5.23
C SER A 51 -4.89 7.38 4.14
N MET A 52 -5.40 6.50 3.25
CA MET A 52 -6.36 6.83 2.21
C MET A 52 -7.81 6.78 2.69
N VAL A 53 -8.18 5.76 3.46
CA VAL A 53 -9.52 5.63 4.06
C VAL A 53 -9.88 6.87 4.86
N GLN A 54 -8.94 7.38 5.68
CA GLN A 54 -9.14 8.60 6.45
C GLN A 54 -9.44 9.83 5.56
N ARG A 55 -8.84 9.93 4.38
CA ARG A 55 -9.11 11.04 3.45
C ARG A 55 -10.52 10.96 2.87
N TYR A 56 -11.07 9.75 2.71
CA TYR A 56 -12.44 9.57 2.27
C TYR A 56 -13.43 9.97 3.37
N LEU A 57 -13.15 9.63 4.63
CA LEU A 57 -14.02 9.94 5.77
C LEU A 57 -14.08 11.44 6.12
N VAL A 58 -13.08 12.23 5.73
CA VAL A 58 -13.06 13.69 5.94
C VAL A 58 -13.72 14.45 4.78
N ALA A 59 -14.02 13.77 3.67
CA ALA A 59 -14.72 14.40 2.56
C ALA A 59 -16.16 14.76 2.95
N ARG A 60 -16.67 15.87 2.40
CA ARG A 60 -18.03 16.36 2.70
C ARG A 60 -19.14 15.47 2.12
N SER A 61 -18.82 14.69 1.09
CA SER A 61 -19.74 13.80 0.40
C SER A 61 -18.97 12.70 -0.33
N ASP A 62 -19.62 11.57 -0.60
CA ASP A 62 -19.05 10.49 -1.42
C ASP A 62 -18.61 10.98 -2.82
N ALA A 63 -19.32 11.96 -3.38
CA ALA A 63 -18.98 12.54 -4.66
C ALA A 63 -17.64 13.30 -4.59
N ASP A 64 -17.38 14.02 -3.49
CA ASP A 64 -16.13 14.73 -3.28
C ASP A 64 -15.00 13.76 -2.94
N ALA A 65 -15.27 12.70 -2.16
CA ALA A 65 -14.30 11.63 -1.89
C ALA A 65 -13.84 10.97 -3.20
N ARG A 66 -14.80 10.63 -4.09
CA ARG A 66 -14.52 10.06 -5.41
C ARG A 66 -13.75 11.02 -6.31
N ARG A 67 -14.13 12.30 -6.34
CA ARG A 67 -13.40 13.33 -7.12
C ARG A 67 -11.96 13.47 -6.60
N GLY A 68 -11.77 13.53 -5.29
CA GLY A 68 -10.45 13.60 -4.67
C GLY A 68 -9.58 12.38 -5.00
N ALA A 69 -10.14 11.18 -4.90
CA ALA A 69 -9.44 9.96 -5.29
C ALA A 69 -9.04 9.97 -6.77
N MET A 70 -9.96 10.35 -7.67
CA MET A 70 -9.71 10.42 -9.11
C MET A 70 -8.65 11.48 -9.45
N MET A 71 -8.71 12.65 -8.83
CA MET A 71 -7.68 13.68 -8.96
C MET A 71 -6.32 13.14 -8.53
N GLY A 72 -6.25 12.39 -7.43
CA GLY A 72 -5.03 11.72 -6.98
C GLY A 72 -4.46 10.80 -8.07
N VAL A 73 -5.28 9.87 -8.57
CA VAL A 73 -4.88 8.90 -9.62
C VAL A 73 -4.42 9.61 -10.90
N LEU A 74 -5.19 10.61 -11.35
CA LEU A 74 -4.86 11.36 -12.58
C LEU A 74 -3.58 12.19 -12.42
N THR A 75 -3.29 12.70 -11.22
CA THR A 75 -2.07 13.47 -10.95
C THR A 75 -0.84 12.56 -10.84
N THR A 76 -1.00 11.28 -10.49
CA THR A 76 0.12 10.33 -10.41
C THR A 76 0.82 10.17 -11.76
N VAL A 77 0.07 10.05 -12.86
CA VAL A 77 0.66 9.83 -14.20
C VAL A 77 1.64 10.93 -14.63
N PRO A 78 1.27 12.24 -14.65
CA PRO A 78 2.21 13.29 -15.05
C PRO A 78 3.37 13.46 -14.07
N VAL A 79 3.17 13.20 -12.77
CA VAL A 79 4.26 13.27 -11.78
C VAL A 79 5.30 12.17 -12.03
N TRP A 80 4.87 10.93 -12.25
CA TRP A 80 5.78 9.84 -12.58
C TRP A 80 6.47 10.05 -13.93
N PHE A 81 5.75 10.58 -14.92
CA PHE A 81 6.34 10.97 -16.19
C PHE A 81 7.42 12.05 -16.02
N ALA A 82 7.17 13.06 -15.18
CA ALA A 82 8.15 14.10 -14.89
C ALA A 82 9.42 13.52 -14.25
N PHE A 83 9.31 12.60 -13.29
CA PHE A 83 10.47 11.91 -12.71
C PHE A 83 11.26 11.11 -13.75
N ALA A 84 10.57 10.35 -14.62
CA ALA A 84 11.22 9.61 -15.70
C ALA A 84 11.91 10.54 -16.71
N ALA A 85 11.26 11.66 -17.04
CA ALA A 85 11.81 12.68 -17.92
C ALA A 85 13.08 13.33 -17.32
N VAL A 86 13.09 13.62 -16.02
CA VAL A 86 14.29 14.10 -15.32
C VAL A 86 15.44 13.09 -15.45
N GLY A 87 15.18 11.80 -15.25
CA GLY A 87 16.19 10.75 -15.44
C GLY A 87 16.75 10.71 -16.87
N ALA A 88 15.88 10.81 -17.88
CA ALA A 88 16.29 10.86 -19.28
C ALA A 88 17.10 12.13 -19.61
N CYS A 89 16.70 13.28 -19.07
CA CYS A 89 17.42 14.53 -19.22
C CYS A 89 18.80 14.49 -18.56
N LEU A 90 18.93 13.88 -17.38
CA LEU A 90 20.22 13.70 -16.72
C LEU A 90 21.15 12.81 -17.55
N TRP A 91 20.63 11.70 -18.07
CA TRP A 91 21.39 10.83 -18.96
C TRP A 91 21.87 11.59 -20.20
N GLY A 92 20.98 12.35 -20.85
CA GLY A 92 21.35 13.17 -22.00
C GLY A 92 22.35 14.28 -21.66
N PHE A 93 22.22 14.92 -20.50
CA PHE A 93 23.13 15.98 -20.03
C PHE A 93 24.56 15.47 -19.90
N TYR A 94 24.78 14.35 -19.21
CA TYR A 94 26.13 13.82 -19.01
C TYR A 94 26.78 13.33 -20.30
N GLN A 95 25.99 12.78 -21.23
CA GLN A 95 26.49 12.36 -22.55
C GLN A 95 26.83 13.54 -23.45
N THR A 96 26.04 14.62 -23.41
CA THR A 96 26.21 15.77 -24.32
C THR A 96 27.27 16.76 -23.85
N MET A 97 27.42 16.91 -22.53
CA MET A 97 28.41 17.82 -21.94
C MET A 97 29.79 17.18 -21.76
N ASP A 98 29.94 15.88 -22.07
CA ASP A 98 31.17 15.10 -21.89
C ASP A 98 31.73 15.20 -20.44
N ILE A 99 30.81 15.29 -19.46
CA ILE A 99 31.17 15.35 -18.04
C ILE A 99 31.22 13.92 -17.50
N SER A 100 32.41 13.43 -17.19
CA SER A 100 32.59 12.14 -16.55
C SER A 100 32.01 12.14 -15.13
N ILE A 101 31.15 11.17 -14.83
CA ILE A 101 30.65 10.92 -13.47
C ILE A 101 31.60 9.93 -12.78
N PRO A 102 31.87 10.06 -11.46
CA PRO A 102 32.63 9.05 -10.74
C PRO A 102 31.99 7.66 -10.86
N ALA A 103 32.80 6.62 -11.09
CA ALA A 103 32.32 5.25 -11.28
C ALA A 103 31.43 4.74 -10.13
N GLY A 104 31.67 5.20 -8.90
CA GLY A 104 30.84 4.84 -7.74
C GLY A 104 29.42 5.42 -7.76
N VAL A 105 29.20 6.54 -8.45
CA VAL A 105 27.89 7.17 -8.64
C VAL A 105 27.19 6.53 -9.84
N GLU A 106 27.92 6.30 -10.94
CA GLU A 106 27.38 5.62 -12.12
C GLU A 106 26.90 4.19 -11.79
N ALA A 107 27.62 3.47 -10.93
CA ALA A 107 27.24 2.12 -10.48
C ALA A 107 25.94 2.09 -9.65
N LYS A 108 25.45 3.24 -9.18
CA LYS A 108 24.24 3.35 -8.35
C LYS A 108 23.30 4.39 -8.94
N PRO A 109 22.38 4.00 -9.84
CA PRO A 109 21.48 4.93 -10.55
C PRO A 109 20.76 5.94 -9.64
N ASP A 110 20.33 5.50 -8.45
CA ASP A 110 19.63 6.34 -7.47
C ASP A 110 20.48 7.51 -6.92
N THR A 111 21.80 7.47 -7.10
CA THR A 111 22.74 8.50 -6.62
C THR A 111 23.07 9.57 -7.67
N VAL A 112 22.69 9.35 -8.93
CA VAL A 112 23.00 10.27 -10.05
C VAL A 112 22.29 11.62 -9.88
N LEU A 113 20.99 11.61 -9.57
CA LEU A 113 20.23 12.84 -9.36
C LEU A 113 20.76 13.65 -8.15
N PRO A 114 20.99 13.06 -6.96
CA PRO A 114 21.65 13.76 -5.86
C PRO A 114 23.02 14.35 -6.23
N TYR A 115 23.83 13.62 -6.99
CA TYR A 115 25.14 14.09 -7.46
C TYR A 115 25.01 15.30 -8.38
N PHE A 116 24.06 15.29 -9.32
CA PHE A 116 23.77 16.43 -10.18
C PHE A 116 23.33 17.65 -9.37
N ILE A 117 22.41 17.48 -8.42
CA ILE A 117 21.94 18.58 -7.55
C ILE A 117 23.12 19.21 -6.81
N ALA A 118 24.01 18.41 -6.24
CA ALA A 118 25.13 18.90 -5.44
C ALA A 118 26.24 19.58 -6.24
N THR A 119 26.41 19.24 -7.53
CA THR A 119 27.56 19.67 -8.34
C THR A 119 27.21 20.67 -9.44
N GLN A 120 25.98 20.66 -9.96
CA GLN A 120 25.60 21.43 -11.15
C GLN A 120 24.60 22.56 -10.87
N LEU A 121 23.98 22.60 -9.68
CA LEU A 121 22.94 23.59 -9.36
C LEU A 121 23.46 24.72 -8.47
N PRO A 122 22.91 25.95 -8.59
CA PRO A 122 23.28 27.06 -7.73
C PRO A 122 22.78 26.87 -6.29
N PRO A 123 23.46 27.44 -5.27
CA PRO A 123 23.16 27.20 -3.85
C PRO A 123 21.70 27.43 -3.42
N GLY A 124 21.01 28.42 -4.00
CA GLY A 124 19.60 28.67 -3.68
C GLY A 124 18.64 27.58 -4.18
N LEU A 125 18.93 27.00 -5.36
CA LEU A 125 18.11 25.94 -5.93
C LEU A 125 18.34 24.61 -5.22
N ILE A 126 19.58 24.35 -4.78
CA ILE A 126 19.90 23.20 -3.92
C ILE A 126 19.03 23.26 -2.65
N GLY A 127 19.02 24.41 -1.98
CA GLY A 127 18.20 24.61 -0.77
C GLY A 127 16.70 24.38 -1.02
N LEU A 128 16.17 24.89 -2.13
CA LEU A 128 14.77 24.69 -2.51
C LEU A 128 14.43 23.22 -2.76
N ILE A 129 15.30 22.49 -3.47
CA ILE A 129 15.11 21.06 -3.75
C ILE A 129 15.18 20.23 -2.47
N LEU A 130 16.15 20.52 -1.59
CA LEU A 130 16.26 19.85 -0.30
C LEU A 130 15.02 20.09 0.58
N ALA A 131 14.51 21.33 0.59
CA ALA A 131 13.27 21.65 1.30
C ALA A 131 12.06 20.88 0.73
N ALA A 132 11.93 20.81 -0.60
CA ALA A 132 10.87 20.04 -1.26
C ALA A 132 10.98 18.54 -0.96
N LEU A 133 12.20 17.98 -0.99
CA LEU A 133 12.47 16.57 -0.69
C LEU A 133 12.11 16.23 0.76
N LEU A 134 12.52 17.07 1.71
CA LEU A 134 12.17 16.91 3.13
C LEU A 134 10.66 17.03 3.34
N SER A 135 10.01 18.01 2.69
CA SER A 135 8.55 18.18 2.75
C SER A 135 7.80 16.94 2.23
N ALA A 136 8.24 16.39 1.09
CA ALA A 136 7.67 15.16 0.53
C ALA A 136 7.83 13.97 1.48
N ALA A 137 9.03 13.76 2.06
CA ALA A 137 9.29 12.70 3.03
C ALA A 137 8.42 12.86 4.30
N MET A 138 8.35 14.07 4.86
CA MET A 138 7.54 14.38 6.03
C MET A 138 6.04 14.16 5.78
N SER A 139 5.55 14.46 4.56
CA SER A 139 4.14 14.24 4.22
C SER A 139 3.74 12.76 4.26
N SER A 140 4.65 11.85 3.88
CA SER A 140 4.42 10.41 3.93
C SER A 140 4.51 9.89 5.37
N VAL A 141 5.59 10.22 6.08
CA VAL A 141 5.80 9.80 7.47
C VAL A 141 4.66 10.28 8.38
N SER A 142 4.18 11.52 8.22
CA SER A 142 3.07 12.03 9.03
C SER A 142 1.76 11.28 8.78
N ALA A 143 1.47 10.90 7.53
CA ALA A 143 0.28 10.12 7.20
C ALA A 143 0.33 8.71 7.79
N ASP A 144 1.49 8.05 7.75
CA ASP A 144 1.68 6.72 8.33
C ASP A 144 1.57 6.74 9.86
N LEU A 145 2.24 7.68 10.52
CA LEU A 145 2.16 7.84 11.98
C LEU A 145 0.72 8.16 12.44
N ASN A 146 0.00 8.99 11.69
CA ASN A 146 -1.41 9.28 11.96
C ASN A 146 -2.29 8.02 11.79
N SER A 147 -2.01 7.21 10.78
CA SER A 147 -2.71 5.95 10.53
C SER A 147 -2.51 4.95 11.67
N VAL A 148 -1.26 4.78 12.12
CA VAL A 148 -0.91 3.93 13.28
C VAL A 148 -1.64 4.42 14.53
N ALA A 149 -1.62 5.73 14.80
CA ALA A 149 -2.30 6.30 15.96
C ALA A 149 -3.81 6.10 15.91
N ALA A 150 -4.43 6.23 14.73
CA ALA A 150 -5.85 6.00 14.56
C ALA A 150 -6.22 4.53 14.80
N VAL A 151 -5.49 3.58 14.21
CA VAL A 151 -5.69 2.14 14.43
C VAL A 151 -5.48 1.79 15.90
N ALA A 152 -4.38 2.24 16.50
CA ALA A 152 -4.11 2.01 17.93
C ALA A 152 -5.24 2.56 18.83
N THR A 153 -5.77 3.74 18.49
CA THR A 153 -6.81 4.38 19.31
C THR A 153 -8.18 3.75 19.10
N GLN A 154 -8.62 3.58 17.86
CA GLN A 154 -9.99 3.13 17.54
C GLN A 154 -10.12 1.60 17.62
N ASP A 155 -9.14 0.87 17.08
CA ASP A 155 -9.25 -0.58 16.94
C ASP A 155 -8.76 -1.35 18.16
N TYR A 156 -7.90 -0.75 18.98
CA TYR A 156 -7.37 -1.37 20.20
C TYR A 156 -7.84 -0.66 21.46
N PHE A 157 -7.46 0.60 21.66
CA PHE A 157 -7.72 1.30 22.92
C PHE A 157 -9.22 1.50 23.20
N ALA A 158 -9.96 2.06 22.25
CA ALA A 158 -11.40 2.30 22.40
C ALA A 158 -12.21 1.00 22.47
N ARG A 159 -11.76 -0.07 21.80
CA ARG A 159 -12.41 -1.39 21.88
C ARG A 159 -12.13 -2.10 23.20
N ALA A 160 -10.93 -1.96 23.77
CA ALA A 160 -10.59 -2.50 25.08
C ALA A 160 -11.23 -1.70 26.23
N LEU A 161 -11.39 -0.39 26.07
CA LEU A 161 -11.98 0.51 27.06
C LEU A 161 -13.09 1.39 26.43
N PRO A 162 -14.30 0.84 26.22
CA PRO A 162 -15.38 1.50 25.47
C PRO A 162 -15.84 2.84 26.04
N HIS A 163 -15.85 2.98 27.37
CA HIS A 163 -16.36 4.16 28.07
C HIS A 163 -15.30 5.24 28.33
N THR A 164 -14.20 5.23 27.57
CA THR A 164 -13.15 6.27 27.66
C THR A 164 -13.60 7.60 27.07
N SER A 165 -13.20 8.70 27.70
CA SER A 165 -13.48 10.05 27.18
C SER A 165 -12.62 10.38 25.94
N ASP A 166 -13.12 11.27 25.08
CA ASP A 166 -12.40 11.72 23.89
C ASP A 166 -11.04 12.34 24.22
N ARG A 167 -10.93 13.00 25.37
CA ARG A 167 -9.66 13.55 25.85
C ARG A 167 -8.64 12.45 26.13
N ALA A 168 -9.06 11.33 26.73
CA ALA A 168 -8.17 10.20 26.97
C ALA A 168 -7.74 9.55 25.66
N ARG A 169 -8.68 9.35 24.72
CA ARG A 169 -8.41 8.81 23.38
C ARG A 169 -7.43 9.71 22.60
N LEU A 170 -7.59 11.03 22.67
CA LEU A 170 -6.69 12.00 22.02
C LEU A 170 -5.27 11.92 22.59
N TRP A 171 -5.12 11.86 23.92
CA TRP A 171 -3.81 11.73 24.55
C TRP A 171 -3.15 10.39 24.22
N PHE A 172 -3.93 9.31 24.19
CA PHE A 172 -3.46 8.00 23.74
C PHE A 172 -2.95 8.06 22.29
N GLY A 173 -3.73 8.65 21.38
CA GLY A 173 -3.32 8.84 19.98
C GLY A 173 -2.02 9.64 19.85
N ARG A 174 -1.86 10.74 20.60
CA ARG A 174 -0.61 11.52 20.62
C ARG A 174 0.57 10.70 21.14
N ALA A 175 0.37 9.91 22.20
CA ALA A 175 1.40 9.01 22.71
C ALA A 175 1.76 7.92 21.68
N ALA A 176 0.78 7.37 20.95
CA ALA A 176 1.00 6.41 19.89
C ALA A 176 1.82 7.01 18.73
N VAL A 177 1.57 8.25 18.33
CA VAL A 177 2.40 8.97 17.34
C VAL A 177 3.84 9.10 17.83
N LEU A 178 4.04 9.56 19.06
CA LEU A 178 5.38 9.73 19.63
C LEU A 178 6.13 8.40 19.74
N ALA A 179 5.47 7.36 20.23
CA ALA A 179 6.06 6.03 20.39
C ALA A 179 6.43 5.40 19.04
N SER A 180 5.51 5.44 18.06
CA SER A 180 5.77 4.90 16.72
C SER A 180 6.83 5.71 15.96
N GLY A 181 6.86 7.04 16.12
CA GLY A 181 7.91 7.89 15.56
C GLY A 181 9.29 7.61 16.17
N ALA A 182 9.38 7.45 17.49
CA ALA A 182 10.61 7.07 18.17
C ALA A 182 11.09 5.68 17.74
N LEU A 183 10.20 4.69 17.66
CA LEU A 183 10.51 3.34 17.22
C LEU A 183 11.01 3.33 15.77
N SER A 184 10.33 4.05 14.87
CA SER A 184 10.71 4.15 13.46
C SER A 184 12.08 4.82 13.30
N THR A 185 12.35 5.87 14.09
CA THR A 185 13.66 6.54 14.11
C THR A 185 14.75 5.61 14.64
N ALA A 186 14.49 4.86 15.71
CA ALA A 186 15.43 3.89 16.26
C ALA A 186 15.75 2.77 15.26
N ALA A 187 14.73 2.25 14.56
CA ALA A 187 14.91 1.25 13.51
C ALA A 187 15.73 1.80 12.32
N ALA A 188 15.44 3.03 11.88
CA ALA A 188 16.20 3.69 10.83
C ALA A 188 17.67 3.92 11.22
N LEU A 189 17.94 4.32 12.45
CA LEU A 189 19.29 4.46 12.99
C LEU A 189 20.01 3.10 13.05
N ALA A 190 19.34 2.05 13.54
CA ALA A 190 19.92 0.70 13.60
C ALA A 190 20.30 0.17 12.21
N LEU A 191 19.45 0.35 11.20
CA LEU A 191 19.74 -0.01 9.81
C LEU A 191 20.92 0.80 9.24
N THR A 192 20.98 2.09 9.55
CA THR A 192 22.08 2.97 9.10
C THR A 192 23.42 2.59 9.75
N LEU A 193 23.41 2.24 11.03
CA LEU A 193 24.60 1.86 11.79
C LEU A 193 25.13 0.48 11.38
N THR A 194 24.24 -0.46 11.05
CA THR A 194 24.63 -1.81 10.61
C THR A 194 25.20 -1.83 9.19
N ARG A 195 24.89 -0.83 8.35
CA ARG A 195 25.30 -0.72 6.92
C ARG A 195 25.08 -2.02 6.13
N SER A 196 24.14 -2.86 6.57
CA SER A 196 23.91 -4.19 6.03
C SER A 196 22.74 -4.15 5.06
N THR A 197 23.02 -4.39 3.78
CA THR A 197 21.98 -4.55 2.76
C THR A 197 21.07 -5.74 3.10
N ALA A 198 21.64 -6.81 3.66
CA ALA A 198 20.87 -7.97 4.12
C ALA A 198 19.88 -7.61 5.24
N ALA A 199 20.28 -6.76 6.19
CA ALA A 199 19.38 -6.31 7.26
C ALA A 199 18.21 -5.48 6.68
N TYR A 200 18.49 -4.62 5.71
CA TYR A 200 17.47 -3.85 5.01
C TYR A 200 16.49 -4.76 4.25
N GLU A 201 17.00 -5.75 3.51
CA GLU A 201 16.19 -6.72 2.77
C GLU A 201 15.26 -7.51 3.70
N VAL A 202 15.75 -7.98 4.86
CA VAL A 202 14.93 -8.68 5.87
C VAL A 202 13.78 -7.80 6.37
N VAL A 203 14.01 -6.50 6.59
CA VAL A 203 12.96 -5.58 7.01
C VAL A 203 11.91 -5.39 5.91
N VAL A 204 12.34 -5.14 4.67
CA VAL A 204 11.44 -4.96 3.52
C VAL A 204 10.58 -6.21 3.29
N VAL A 205 11.20 -7.38 3.40
CA VAL A 205 10.51 -8.67 3.31
C VAL A 205 9.46 -8.81 4.42
N SER A 206 9.81 -8.50 5.66
CA SER A 206 8.90 -8.63 6.81
C SER A 206 7.65 -7.75 6.65
N VAL A 207 7.82 -6.50 6.21
CA VAL A 207 6.70 -5.59 5.95
C VAL A 207 5.79 -6.13 4.83
N SER A 208 6.39 -6.71 3.78
CA SER A 208 5.65 -7.29 2.66
C SER A 208 4.82 -8.52 3.06
N VAL A 209 5.32 -9.34 3.99
CA VAL A 209 4.60 -10.49 4.56
C VAL A 209 3.38 -10.04 5.36
N ILE A 210 3.52 -8.99 6.19
CA ILE A 210 2.44 -8.47 7.03
C ILE A 210 1.33 -7.84 6.18
N ALA A 211 1.70 -7.13 5.11
CA ALA A 211 0.74 -6.51 4.20
C ALA A 211 0.14 -7.50 3.17
N ALA A 212 0.53 -8.77 3.21
CA ALA A 212 0.11 -9.79 2.26
C ALA A 212 -1.38 -10.06 2.33
N GLY A 213 -1.99 -10.35 1.18
CA GLY A 213 -3.38 -10.81 1.15
C GLY A 213 -4.44 -9.76 1.44
N MET A 214 -4.10 -8.57 1.97
CA MET A 214 -5.08 -7.59 2.47
C MET A 214 -6.19 -7.22 1.47
N LEU A 215 -5.85 -6.98 0.20
CA LEU A 215 -6.85 -6.74 -0.85
C LEU A 215 -7.79 -7.94 -1.07
N GLY A 216 -7.29 -9.16 -0.95
CA GLY A 216 -8.08 -10.39 -1.00
C GLY A 216 -9.06 -10.51 0.17
N LEU A 217 -8.66 -10.05 1.37
CA LEU A 217 -9.54 -10.04 2.55
C LEU A 217 -10.70 -9.06 2.37
N PHE A 218 -10.38 -7.85 1.91
CA PHE A 218 -11.38 -6.84 1.58
C PHE A 218 -12.26 -7.31 0.41
N ALA A 219 -11.70 -7.99 -0.59
CA ALA A 219 -12.49 -8.57 -1.67
C ALA A 219 -13.48 -9.64 -1.17
N LEU A 220 -13.08 -10.48 -0.21
CA LEU A 220 -13.96 -11.46 0.42
C LEU A 220 -15.15 -10.78 1.12
N GLY A 221 -14.90 -9.66 1.82
CA GLY A 221 -15.93 -8.89 2.50
C GLY A 221 -16.85 -8.09 1.56
N PHE A 222 -16.28 -7.38 0.58
CA PHE A 222 -17.03 -6.46 -0.28
C PHE A 222 -17.74 -7.13 -1.46
N PHE A 223 -17.11 -8.13 -2.08
CA PHE A 223 -17.62 -8.75 -3.29
C PHE A 223 -18.38 -10.06 -3.06
N THR A 224 -18.46 -10.55 -1.82
CA THR A 224 -19.17 -11.79 -1.51
C THR A 224 -20.19 -11.59 -0.39
N ARG A 225 -21.36 -12.24 -0.52
CA ARG A 225 -22.37 -12.33 0.55
C ARG A 225 -22.18 -13.53 1.46
N ARG A 226 -21.18 -14.37 1.17
CA ARG A 226 -20.94 -15.63 1.89
C ARG A 226 -19.77 -15.55 2.85
N GLY A 227 -19.03 -14.44 2.90
CA GLY A 227 -17.89 -14.27 3.78
C GLY A 227 -18.24 -14.53 5.24
N THR A 228 -17.44 -15.38 5.90
CA THR A 228 -17.58 -15.74 7.31
C THR A 228 -16.30 -15.43 8.07
N ARG A 229 -16.38 -15.29 9.40
CA ARG A 229 -15.18 -15.13 10.25
C ARG A 229 -14.16 -16.26 10.08
N ALA A 230 -14.64 -17.51 9.98
CA ALA A 230 -13.78 -18.66 9.74
C ALA A 230 -13.08 -18.58 8.38
N GLY A 231 -13.77 -18.16 7.33
CA GLY A 231 -13.17 -17.90 6.02
C GLY A 231 -12.10 -16.82 6.06
N ALA A 232 -12.38 -15.69 6.72
CA ALA A 232 -11.38 -14.63 6.91
C ALA A 232 -10.11 -15.14 7.59
N TYR A 233 -10.22 -15.82 8.74
CA TYR A 233 -9.04 -16.32 9.46
C TYR A 233 -8.26 -17.40 8.71
N THR A 234 -8.95 -18.36 8.08
CA THR A 234 -8.27 -19.41 7.29
C THR A 234 -7.61 -18.84 6.04
N GLY A 235 -8.24 -17.87 5.37
CA GLY A 235 -7.63 -17.13 4.27
C GLY A 235 -6.38 -16.38 4.71
N ILE A 236 -6.43 -15.64 5.82
CA ILE A 236 -5.26 -14.92 6.37
C ILE A 236 -4.12 -15.90 6.65
N LEU A 237 -4.42 -17.02 7.34
CA LEU A 237 -3.40 -18.03 7.65
C LEU A 237 -2.79 -18.62 6.38
N ALA A 238 -3.61 -19.01 5.39
CA ALA A 238 -3.12 -19.55 4.12
C ALA A 238 -2.25 -18.55 3.36
N SER A 239 -2.63 -17.26 3.35
CA SER A 239 -1.83 -16.20 2.74
C SER A 239 -0.49 -16.00 3.43
N LEU A 240 -0.46 -16.00 4.77
CA LEU A 240 0.79 -15.86 5.54
C LEU A 240 1.72 -17.07 5.30
N LEU A 241 1.18 -18.29 5.28
CA LEU A 241 1.94 -19.50 4.98
C LEU A 241 2.49 -19.47 3.55
N PHE A 242 1.68 -19.07 2.57
CA PHE A 242 2.10 -18.93 1.18
C PHE A 242 3.22 -17.91 1.03
N VAL A 243 3.05 -16.69 1.58
CA VAL A 243 4.07 -15.65 1.45
C VAL A 243 5.33 -16.02 2.22
N GLY A 244 5.21 -16.62 3.42
CA GLY A 244 6.36 -17.12 4.18
C GLY A 244 7.17 -18.14 3.39
N TRP A 245 6.50 -19.15 2.83
CA TRP A 245 7.15 -20.16 1.99
C TRP A 245 7.77 -19.56 0.72
N ALA A 246 7.04 -18.74 -0.02
CA ALA A 246 7.51 -18.17 -1.29
C ALA A 246 8.67 -17.19 -1.09
N THR A 247 8.63 -16.42 -0.01
CA THR A 247 9.70 -15.50 0.38
C THR A 247 10.95 -16.25 0.84
N ALA A 248 10.79 -17.26 1.70
CA ALA A 248 11.90 -18.05 2.20
C ALA A 248 12.64 -18.76 1.06
N THR A 249 11.89 -19.40 0.16
CA THR A 249 12.47 -20.23 -0.90
C THR A 249 12.87 -19.46 -2.17
N GLY A 250 12.24 -18.31 -2.43
CA GLY A 250 12.58 -17.43 -3.55
C GLY A 250 13.63 -16.38 -3.15
N PRO A 251 13.22 -15.16 -2.74
CA PRO A 251 14.13 -14.07 -2.38
C PRO A 251 15.23 -14.44 -1.38
N LEU A 252 14.91 -15.20 -0.32
CA LEU A 252 15.89 -15.58 0.72
C LEU A 252 16.68 -16.86 0.38
N LYS A 253 16.36 -17.53 -0.74
CA LYS A 253 17.09 -18.70 -1.28
C LYS A 253 17.26 -19.88 -0.30
N LEU A 254 16.33 -20.08 0.62
CA LEU A 254 16.29 -21.26 1.48
C LEU A 254 15.78 -22.46 0.67
N ASP A 255 16.59 -23.50 0.52
CA ASP A 255 16.17 -24.70 -0.20
C ASP A 255 15.36 -25.64 0.69
N LEU A 256 14.09 -25.85 0.34
CA LEU A 256 13.16 -26.78 1.00
C LEU A 256 12.78 -27.97 0.09
N GLY A 257 13.43 -28.12 -1.07
CA GLY A 257 13.12 -29.15 -2.08
C GLY A 257 11.88 -28.86 -2.94
N PHE A 258 10.96 -28.02 -2.46
CA PHE A 258 9.86 -27.45 -3.26
C PHE A 258 9.89 -25.93 -3.13
N ASN A 259 10.64 -25.27 -4.01
CA ASN A 259 10.94 -23.84 -3.92
C ASN A 259 10.07 -23.01 -4.86
N PHE A 260 9.77 -21.78 -4.45
CA PHE A 260 9.12 -20.80 -5.31
C PHE A 260 10.10 -20.32 -6.38
N SER A 261 9.88 -20.77 -7.62
CA SER A 261 10.74 -20.51 -8.77
C SER A 261 10.29 -19.37 -9.67
N MET A 262 9.18 -18.70 -9.33
CA MET A 262 8.61 -17.60 -10.11
C MET A 262 9.15 -16.25 -9.66
N ASN A 263 8.90 -15.21 -10.47
CA ASN A 263 9.27 -13.83 -10.16
C ASN A 263 8.71 -13.37 -8.81
N ALA A 264 9.55 -12.71 -7.99
CA ALA A 264 9.18 -12.26 -6.64
C ALA A 264 7.97 -11.30 -6.60
N LEU A 265 7.72 -10.52 -7.66
CA LEU A 265 6.53 -9.65 -7.75
C LEU A 265 5.22 -10.44 -7.69
N LEU A 266 5.23 -11.70 -8.13
CA LEU A 266 4.06 -12.56 -8.14
C LEU A 266 3.69 -13.04 -6.73
N ILE A 267 4.61 -12.98 -5.76
CA ILE A 267 4.32 -13.35 -4.37
C ILE A 267 3.18 -12.46 -3.83
N GLY A 268 3.28 -11.14 -4.04
CA GLY A 268 2.24 -10.20 -3.64
C GLY A 268 0.92 -10.46 -4.37
N ILE A 269 0.97 -10.67 -5.68
CA ILE A 269 -0.20 -10.94 -6.53
C ILE A 269 -0.93 -12.19 -6.06
N PHE A 270 -0.22 -13.32 -5.95
CA PHE A 270 -0.79 -14.59 -5.55
C PHE A 270 -1.24 -14.59 -4.09
N SER A 271 -0.62 -13.82 -3.20
CA SER A 271 -1.08 -13.72 -1.81
C SER A 271 -2.54 -13.25 -1.70
N HIS A 272 -2.95 -12.27 -2.51
CA HIS A 272 -4.33 -11.79 -2.56
C HIS A 272 -5.29 -12.86 -3.09
N VAL A 273 -4.87 -13.60 -4.12
CA VAL A 273 -5.65 -14.68 -4.70
C VAL A 273 -5.81 -15.85 -3.72
N VAL A 274 -4.72 -16.27 -3.07
CA VAL A 274 -4.72 -17.35 -2.06
C VAL A 274 -5.64 -16.99 -0.90
N LEU A 275 -5.53 -15.77 -0.37
CA LEU A 275 -6.39 -15.32 0.72
C LEU A 275 -7.87 -15.40 0.32
N PHE A 276 -8.22 -14.80 -0.82
CA PHE A 276 -9.61 -14.77 -1.30
C PHE A 276 -10.14 -16.19 -1.58
N ALA A 277 -9.37 -17.02 -2.30
CA ALA A 277 -9.80 -18.35 -2.71
C ALA A 277 -10.01 -19.29 -1.52
N VAL A 278 -9.03 -19.35 -0.60
CA VAL A 278 -9.14 -20.19 0.60
C VAL A 278 -10.24 -19.66 1.51
N GLY A 279 -10.29 -18.34 1.73
CA GLY A 279 -11.31 -17.76 2.58
C GLY A 279 -12.72 -17.98 2.05
N TYR A 280 -12.94 -17.80 0.74
CA TYR A 280 -14.22 -18.06 0.11
C TYR A 280 -14.59 -19.55 0.16
N ALA A 281 -13.66 -20.44 -0.16
CA ALA A 281 -13.87 -21.88 -0.11
C ALA A 281 -14.29 -22.32 1.30
N THR A 282 -13.54 -21.92 2.32
CA THR A 282 -13.86 -22.20 3.72
C THR A 282 -15.23 -21.63 4.12
N SER A 283 -15.53 -20.40 3.71
CA SER A 283 -16.81 -19.76 3.99
C SER A 283 -18.01 -20.50 3.38
N VAL A 284 -17.83 -21.14 2.22
CA VAL A 284 -18.88 -21.93 1.57
C VAL A 284 -18.98 -23.33 2.16
N THR A 285 -17.86 -23.98 2.48
CA THR A 285 -17.84 -25.39 2.90
C THR A 285 -18.11 -25.59 4.38
N LEU A 286 -17.47 -24.80 5.25
CA LEU A 286 -17.64 -24.89 6.70
C LEU A 286 -18.79 -23.99 7.18
N GLY A 287 -19.22 -23.04 6.36
CA GLY A 287 -20.25 -22.07 6.73
C GLY A 287 -19.83 -21.25 7.95
N GLY A 288 -20.79 -21.00 8.84
CA GLY A 288 -20.60 -20.28 10.09
C GLY A 288 -21.32 -18.94 10.14
N HIS A 289 -21.13 -18.21 11.23
CA HIS A 289 -21.79 -16.93 11.45
C HIS A 289 -21.40 -15.93 10.36
N GLN A 290 -22.42 -15.49 9.62
CA GLN A 290 -22.35 -14.36 8.69
C GLN A 290 -22.75 -13.10 9.47
N PRO A 291 -21.87 -12.08 9.52
CA PRO A 291 -22.29 -10.79 10.07
C PRO A 291 -23.40 -10.19 9.21
N ASP A 292 -24.15 -9.23 9.75
CA ASP A 292 -25.06 -8.44 8.92
C ASP A 292 -24.24 -7.64 7.90
N LEU A 293 -24.45 -7.94 6.62
CA LEU A 293 -23.72 -7.35 5.49
C LEU A 293 -24.56 -6.28 4.77
N THR A 294 -25.73 -5.92 5.30
CA THR A 294 -26.64 -4.96 4.69
C THR A 294 -25.93 -3.62 4.49
N GLY A 295 -25.89 -3.14 3.23
CA GLY A 295 -25.21 -1.90 2.87
C GLY A 295 -23.68 -1.94 2.88
N LEU A 296 -23.07 -3.08 3.20
CA LEU A 296 -21.61 -3.22 3.27
C LEU A 296 -21.03 -3.95 2.06
N THR A 297 -21.83 -4.68 1.28
CA THR A 297 -21.37 -5.31 0.02
C THR A 297 -21.67 -4.44 -1.19
N VAL A 298 -20.93 -4.63 -2.28
CA VAL A 298 -21.20 -3.96 -3.57
C VAL A 298 -22.60 -4.27 -4.12
N TRP A 299 -23.20 -5.38 -3.66
CA TRP A 299 -24.51 -5.84 -4.10
C TRP A 299 -25.67 -5.23 -3.32
N ASP A 300 -25.40 -4.77 -2.09
CA ASP A 300 -26.40 -4.29 -1.13
C ASP A 300 -26.20 -2.83 -0.74
N ALA A 301 -25.18 -2.16 -1.30
CA ALA A 301 -24.85 -0.77 -1.00
C ALA A 301 -26.06 0.15 -1.28
N PRO A 302 -26.53 0.92 -0.27
CA PRO A 302 -27.70 1.75 -0.42
C PRO A 302 -27.51 2.80 -1.53
N GLY A 303 -28.54 2.97 -2.36
CA GLY A 303 -28.59 4.13 -3.25
C GLY A 303 -28.59 5.44 -2.44
N LYS A 304 -28.15 6.56 -3.03
CA LYS A 304 -28.03 7.88 -2.37
C LYS A 304 -29.21 8.30 -1.48
N GLN A 305 -30.43 7.82 -1.76
CA GLN A 305 -31.64 8.12 -0.98
C GLN A 305 -31.75 7.35 0.34
N GLN A 306 -31.16 6.15 0.44
CA GLN A 306 -31.18 5.35 1.66
C GLN A 306 -30.15 5.82 2.70
N VAL A 307 -29.01 6.38 2.27
CA VAL A 307 -28.00 6.94 3.19
C VAL A 307 -28.56 8.13 3.98
N VAL A 308 -29.27 9.04 3.30
CA VAL A 308 -29.96 10.18 3.94
C VAL A 308 -31.07 9.71 4.90
N ALA A 309 -31.75 8.61 4.58
CA ALA A 309 -32.77 8.02 5.45
C ALA A 309 -32.18 7.34 6.70
N LEU A 310 -30.94 6.84 6.62
CA LEU A 310 -30.24 6.22 7.74
C LEU A 310 -29.58 7.27 8.66
N GLU A 311 -29.02 8.35 8.11
CA GLU A 311 -28.51 9.49 8.89
C GLU A 311 -29.62 10.21 9.68
N THR A 312 -30.85 10.21 9.17
CA THR A 312 -32.01 10.75 9.88
C THR A 312 -32.56 9.83 10.98
N GLN A 313 -32.04 8.60 11.10
CA GLN A 313 -32.47 7.59 12.07
C GLN A 313 -31.48 7.39 13.25
N GLU A 314 -30.58 8.34 13.55
CA GLU A 314 -29.77 8.27 14.77
C GLU A 314 -30.65 8.12 16.05
N PRO A 315 -30.30 7.22 16.98
CA PRO A 315 -31.12 6.88 18.15
C PRO A 315 -30.98 7.96 19.24
N GLY A 316 -31.67 9.08 19.06
CA GLY A 316 -31.61 10.25 19.94
C GLY A 316 -32.96 10.73 20.50
N SER A 317 -34.08 10.06 20.23
CA SER A 317 -35.38 10.42 20.83
C SER A 317 -35.83 9.37 21.83
N VAL A 318 -35.21 9.37 23.02
CA VAL A 318 -35.90 8.85 24.22
C VAL A 318 -37.13 9.73 24.40
N GLY A 319 -38.29 9.20 24.03
CA GLY A 319 -39.57 9.86 24.21
C GLY A 319 -39.77 10.20 25.68
N VAL A 320 -39.78 11.50 25.99
CA VAL A 320 -40.36 11.99 27.24
C VAL A 320 -41.85 11.69 27.18
N GLN A 321 -42.26 10.54 27.73
CA GLN A 321 -43.66 10.31 28.06
C GLN A 321 -44.05 11.30 29.16
N ARG A 322 -44.65 12.43 28.76
CA ARG A 322 -45.46 13.24 29.68
C ARG A 322 -46.67 12.41 30.07
N ASN A 323 -46.64 11.89 31.29
CA ASN A 323 -47.77 11.24 31.94
C ASN A 323 -48.81 12.30 32.30
N SER A 324 -49.77 12.57 31.41
CA SER A 324 -51.01 13.26 31.76
C SER A 324 -52.07 12.22 32.07
N ARG A 325 -52.29 11.95 33.36
CA ARG A 325 -53.50 11.26 33.82
C ARG A 325 -54.69 12.24 33.84
N PRO A 326 -55.89 11.83 33.42
CA PRO A 326 -57.11 12.53 33.76
C PRO A 326 -57.69 11.97 35.07
N THR A 327 -57.92 12.87 36.04
CA THR A 327 -59.06 12.98 36.99
C THR A 327 -58.71 14.07 37.99
#